data_AF-A0A5N9ATM9-F1
#
_entry.id   AF-A0A5N9ATM9-F1
#
_cell.length_a   1.000
_cell.length_b   1.000
_cell.length_c   1.000
_cell.angle_alpha   90.00
_cell.angle_beta   90.00
_cell.angle_gamma   90.00
#
_symmetry.space_group_name_H-M   'P 1'
#
loop_
_entity.id
_entity.type
_entity.pdbx_description
1 polymer ?
#
loop_
_entity_poly.entity_id
_entity_poly.type
_entity_poly.pdbx_seq_one_letter_code
_entity_poly.pdbx_strand_id
1 'polypeptide(L)'
;MNPVFIFQAFATSQEAYVTMNGIHDMGGMHGFGVVPIEDKEPVFHEPWEGRVFGLAFAVNRQGLLNPEGMRLFLESLEPSFYIGATYYEKWLAALQAGLVFKEIITKNEFVNRLESVISDPDMSLDRSEVGEITQKISDAINTHISPVRDVAVEPNFSPGDMVKVKNINPEGHTRLPRYVRGKKG
;
A
#
# COMPACT_ATOMS: atom_id res chain seq x y z
N MET A 1 14.24 1.54 14.77
CA MET A 1 14.09 1.19 13.34
C MET A 1 15.18 1.92 12.57
N ASN A 2 16.01 1.22 11.79
CA ASN A 2 17.08 1.87 11.01
C ASN A 2 16.48 2.36 9.67
N PRO A 3 16.39 3.69 9.44
CA PRO A 3 15.68 4.24 8.28
C PRO A 3 16.37 3.93 6.95
N VAL A 4 17.63 3.48 6.96
CA VAL A 4 18.37 3.01 5.77
C VAL A 4 17.82 1.66 5.26
N PHE A 5 17.27 0.81 6.14
CA PHE A 5 16.76 -0.51 5.75
C PHE A 5 15.49 -0.43 4.88
N ILE A 6 14.65 0.59 5.09
CA ILE A 6 13.44 0.76 4.28
C ILE A 6 13.81 1.05 2.82
N PHE A 7 14.92 1.77 2.58
CA PHE A 7 15.40 2.03 1.23
C PHE A 7 16.07 0.85 0.54
N GLN A 8 16.69 -0.05 1.31
CA GLN A 8 17.29 -1.28 0.79
C GLN A 8 16.25 -2.36 0.48
N ALA A 9 15.07 -2.30 1.09
CA ALA A 9 13.94 -3.16 0.76
C ALA A 9 13.24 -2.80 -0.55
N PHE A 10 13.61 -1.66 -1.17
CA PHE A 10 13.14 -1.32 -2.51
C PHE A 10 14.02 -1.99 -3.56
N ALA A 11 13.35 -2.72 -4.45
CA ALA A 11 13.83 -3.03 -5.79
C ALA A 11 14.60 -1.82 -6.36
N THR A 12 15.93 -1.94 -6.44
CA THR A 12 16.84 -0.88 -6.89
C THR A 12 16.74 -0.57 -8.39
N SER A 13 15.74 -1.10 -9.08
CA SER A 13 15.47 -0.84 -10.50
C SER A 13 13.97 -0.82 -10.76
N GLN A 14 13.55 -0.02 -11.75
CA GLN A 14 12.20 -0.06 -12.33
C GLN A 14 11.78 -1.48 -12.77
N GLU A 15 12.75 -2.37 -12.99
CA GLU A 15 12.55 -3.75 -13.45
C GLU A 15 12.12 -4.73 -12.34
N ALA A 16 12.42 -4.45 -11.07
CA ALA A 16 12.14 -5.38 -9.97
C ALA A 16 10.78 -5.16 -9.28
N TYR A 17 9.95 -4.23 -9.78
CA TYR A 17 8.61 -3.95 -9.23
C TYR A 17 7.56 -5.03 -9.52
N VAL A 18 7.90 -6.06 -10.30
CA VAL A 18 6.91 -6.89 -10.98
C VAL A 18 7.19 -8.38 -10.73
N THR A 19 6.98 -8.83 -9.49
CA THR A 19 6.77 -10.27 -9.25
C THR A 19 5.47 -10.47 -8.49
N MET A 20 4.43 -10.90 -9.21
CA MET A 20 3.14 -11.28 -8.65
C MET A 20 3.05 -12.80 -8.49
N ASN A 21 2.16 -13.24 -7.59
CA ASN A 21 2.28 -14.46 -6.77
C ASN A 21 3.18 -14.30 -5.53
N GLY A 22 3.25 -13.08 -4.99
CA GLY A 22 4.00 -12.75 -3.79
C GLY A 22 3.42 -13.33 -2.50
N ILE A 23 4.11 -13.05 -1.39
CA ILE A 23 3.77 -13.58 -0.07
C ILE A 23 2.47 -13.01 0.49
N HIS A 24 2.02 -11.83 0.03
CA HIS A 24 0.78 -11.19 0.47
C HIS A 24 -0.48 -12.04 0.23
N ASP A 25 -0.46 -12.95 -0.76
CA ASP A 25 -1.56 -13.86 -1.08
C ASP A 25 -1.47 -15.13 -0.24
N MET A 26 -1.74 -15.02 1.07
CA MET A 26 -1.54 -16.10 2.04
C MET A 26 -2.72 -17.09 2.14
N GLY A 27 -3.77 -16.93 1.33
CA GLY A 27 -4.97 -17.74 1.41
C GLY A 27 -4.68 -19.24 1.22
N GLY A 28 -5.00 -20.05 2.24
CA GLY A 28 -4.79 -21.51 2.22
C GLY A 28 -3.38 -21.98 2.54
N MET A 29 -2.46 -21.08 2.89
CA MET A 29 -1.12 -21.45 3.37
C MET A 29 -1.16 -21.92 4.84
N HIS A 30 -0.28 -22.84 5.20
CA HIS A 30 -0.08 -23.32 6.58
C HIS A 30 1.25 -22.80 7.15
N GLY A 31 1.40 -22.82 8.47
CA GLY A 31 2.68 -22.55 9.14
C GLY A 31 2.82 -21.17 9.79
N PHE A 32 1.79 -20.33 9.81
CA PHE A 32 1.82 -18.99 10.43
C PHE A 32 1.59 -18.97 11.95
N GLY A 33 1.28 -20.11 12.55
CA GLY A 33 0.97 -20.21 13.98
C GLY A 33 -0.44 -19.71 14.32
N VAL A 34 -0.65 -19.42 15.60
CA VAL A 34 -1.93 -18.90 16.12
C VAL A 34 -2.04 -17.40 15.87
N VAL A 35 -3.27 -16.91 15.67
CA VAL A 35 -3.52 -15.47 15.56
C VAL A 35 -3.29 -14.82 16.93
N PRO A 36 -2.35 -13.87 17.06
CA PRO A 36 -2.21 -13.09 18.29
C PRO A 36 -3.41 -12.13 18.41
N ILE A 37 -4.02 -12.08 19.59
CA ILE A 37 -5.13 -11.17 19.90
C ILE A 37 -4.70 -10.36 21.11
N GLU A 38 -4.62 -9.04 20.94
CA GLU A 38 -4.32 -8.09 22.02
C GLU A 38 -5.63 -7.65 22.69
N ASP A 39 -5.70 -7.73 24.02
CA ASP A 39 -6.84 -7.18 24.76
C ASP A 39 -6.77 -5.65 24.75
N LYS A 40 -7.84 -4.98 24.32
CA LYS A 40 -7.93 -3.51 24.21
C LYS A 40 -6.83 -2.88 23.34
N GLU A 41 -6.51 -3.52 22.22
CA GLU A 41 -5.60 -3.00 21.20
C GLU A 41 -5.91 -1.52 20.87
N PRO A 42 -4.92 -0.61 20.96
CA PRO A 42 -5.11 0.77 20.56
C PRO A 42 -5.26 0.89 19.05
N VAL A 43 -5.91 1.95 18.56
CA VAL A 43 -6.02 2.21 17.10
C VAL A 43 -4.64 2.39 16.45
N PHE A 44 -3.72 3.01 17.20
CA PHE A 44 -2.32 3.21 16.82
C PHE A 44 -1.46 2.90 18.05
N HIS A 45 -0.50 1.99 17.92
CA HIS A 45 0.47 1.65 18.97
C HIS A 45 1.46 2.79 19.19
N GLU A 46 1.78 3.54 18.13
CA GLU A 46 2.74 4.64 18.18
C GLU A 46 2.25 5.88 17.42
N PRO A 47 2.62 7.12 17.83
CA PRO A 47 2.15 8.34 17.17
C PRO A 47 2.48 8.44 15.68
N TRP A 48 3.54 7.78 15.19
CA TRP A 48 3.93 7.80 13.79
C TRP A 48 2.99 6.99 12.90
N GLU A 49 2.30 5.99 13.45
CA GLU A 49 1.37 5.14 12.71
C GLU A 49 0.16 5.94 12.22
N GLY A 50 -0.38 6.80 13.10
CA GLY A 50 -1.43 7.75 12.73
C GLY A 50 -0.98 8.76 11.67
N ARG A 51 0.31 9.11 11.64
CA ARG A 51 0.87 9.97 10.57
C ARG A 51 0.95 9.23 9.25
N VAL A 52 1.38 7.96 9.25
CA VAL A 52 1.40 7.12 8.04
C VAL A 52 0.00 6.93 7.49
N PHE A 53 -0.99 6.69 8.36
CA PHE A 53 -2.39 6.66 7.96
C PHE A 53 -2.83 7.99 7.30
N GLY A 54 -2.54 9.13 7.93
CA GLY A 54 -2.86 10.45 7.37
C GLY A 54 -2.20 10.71 6.01
N LEU A 55 -0.92 10.32 5.86
CA LEU A 55 -0.20 10.39 4.58
C LEU A 55 -0.85 9.51 3.52
N ALA A 56 -1.16 8.25 3.84
CA ALA A 56 -1.83 7.32 2.93
C ALA A 56 -3.17 7.87 2.46
N PHE A 57 -3.95 8.42 3.38
CA PHE A 57 -5.23 9.04 3.08
C PHE A 57 -5.08 10.26 2.18
N ALA A 58 -4.15 11.17 2.48
CA ALA A 58 -3.89 12.36 1.68
C ALA A 58 -3.41 12.03 0.26
N VAL A 59 -2.50 11.06 0.12
CA VAL A 59 -1.98 10.58 -1.17
C VAL A 59 -3.09 9.93 -1.99
N ASN A 60 -3.93 9.10 -1.35
CA ASN A 60 -5.06 8.46 -2.02
C ASN A 60 -6.11 9.47 -2.46
N ARG A 61 -6.44 10.46 -1.62
CA ARG A 61 -7.48 11.45 -1.91
C ARG A 61 -7.12 12.35 -3.08
N GLN A 62 -5.83 12.61 -3.26
CA GLN A 62 -5.28 13.34 -4.40
C GLN A 62 -5.07 12.45 -5.64
N GLY A 63 -5.27 11.13 -5.52
CA GLY A 63 -5.13 10.20 -6.65
C GLY A 63 -3.68 10.04 -7.15
N LEU A 64 -2.69 10.41 -6.32
CA LEU A 64 -1.29 10.52 -6.73
C LEU A 64 -0.68 9.19 -7.23
N LEU A 65 -1.19 8.06 -6.74
CA LEU A 65 -0.71 6.73 -7.14
C LEU A 65 -1.59 6.06 -8.19
N ASN A 66 -2.58 6.76 -8.76
CA ASN A 66 -3.42 6.17 -9.81
C ASN A 66 -2.66 6.06 -11.14
N PRO A 67 -2.96 5.05 -11.99
CA PRO A 67 -3.98 4.01 -11.79
C PRO A 67 -3.54 2.78 -10.96
N GLU A 68 -2.26 2.66 -10.62
CA GLU A 68 -1.66 1.48 -9.99
C GLU A 68 -2.21 1.25 -8.58
N GLY A 69 -2.40 2.33 -7.84
CA GLY A 69 -2.81 2.34 -6.45
C GLY A 69 -1.74 1.82 -5.50
N MET A 70 -1.97 2.00 -4.20
CA MET A 70 -1.00 1.61 -3.17
C MET A 70 -0.78 0.10 -3.07
N ARG A 71 -1.79 -0.71 -3.44
CA ARG A 71 -1.72 -2.17 -3.30
C ARG A 71 -0.61 -2.79 -4.15
N LEU A 72 -0.37 -2.29 -5.37
CA LEU A 72 0.75 -2.74 -6.18
C LEU A 72 2.06 -2.66 -5.39
N PHE A 73 2.35 -1.51 -4.78
CA PHE A 73 3.60 -1.30 -4.04
C PHE A 73 3.68 -2.12 -2.74
N LEU A 74 2.57 -2.34 -2.05
CA LEU A 74 2.50 -3.25 -0.90
C LEU A 74 2.79 -4.70 -1.31
N GLU A 75 2.26 -5.11 -2.46
CA GLU A 75 2.37 -6.47 -2.98
C GLU A 75 3.78 -6.78 -3.51
N SER A 76 4.52 -5.74 -3.92
CA SER A 76 5.90 -5.81 -4.41
C SER A 76 6.97 -5.66 -3.30
N LEU A 77 6.59 -5.57 -2.03
CA LEU A 77 7.56 -5.55 -0.93
C LEU A 77 8.34 -6.87 -0.85
N GLU A 78 9.61 -6.79 -0.45
CA GLU A 78 10.44 -7.98 -0.24
C GLU A 78 9.75 -8.94 0.76
N PRO A 79 9.65 -10.26 0.46
CA PRO A 79 8.84 -11.17 1.26
C PRO A 79 9.18 -11.24 2.74
N SER A 80 10.47 -11.22 3.10
CA SER A 80 10.89 -11.27 4.51
C SER A 80 10.52 -10.00 5.25
N PHE A 81 10.66 -8.82 4.61
CA PHE A 81 10.16 -7.55 5.13
C PHE A 81 8.64 -7.55 5.26
N TYR A 82 7.91 -8.02 4.25
CA TYR A 82 6.44 -8.07 4.30
C TYR A 82 5.94 -8.93 5.48
N ILE A 83 6.60 -10.05 5.79
CA ILE A 83 6.21 -10.88 6.93
C ILE A 83 6.66 -10.23 8.25
N GLY A 84 7.89 -9.73 8.31
CA GLY A 84 8.52 -9.26 9.56
C GLY A 84 8.10 -7.86 10.01
N ALA A 85 7.64 -7.01 9.11
CA ALA A 85 7.28 -5.63 9.41
C ALA A 85 5.87 -5.52 10.05
N THR A 86 5.67 -4.49 10.86
CA THR A 86 4.36 -4.10 11.37
C THR A 86 3.45 -3.57 10.26
N TYR A 87 2.17 -3.43 10.56
CA TYR A 87 1.18 -3.01 9.56
C TYR A 87 1.52 -1.66 8.93
N TYR A 88 1.84 -0.65 9.75
CA TYR A 88 2.13 0.69 9.27
C TYR A 88 3.57 0.85 8.73
N GLU A 89 4.51 -0.03 9.08
CA GLU A 89 5.82 -0.09 8.40
C GLU A 89 5.65 -0.48 6.93
N LYS A 90 4.77 -1.45 6.62
CA LYS A 90 4.46 -1.84 5.23
C LYS A 90 3.82 -0.69 4.46
N TRP A 91 2.89 0.02 5.09
CA TRP A 91 2.25 1.20 4.47
C TRP A 91 3.25 2.29 4.16
N LEU A 92 4.14 2.60 5.10
CA LEU A 92 5.19 3.61 4.89
C LEU A 92 6.12 3.22 3.75
N ALA A 93 6.58 1.96 3.71
CA ALA A 93 7.42 1.47 2.63
C ALA A 93 6.71 1.55 1.27
N ALA A 94 5.48 1.07 1.18
CA ALA A 94 4.70 1.11 -0.06
C ALA A 94 4.41 2.55 -0.54
N LEU A 95 4.14 3.47 0.38
CA LEU A 95 3.97 4.89 0.08
C LEU A 95 5.23 5.50 -0.53
N GLN A 96 6.39 5.27 0.10
CA GLN A 96 7.67 5.76 -0.39
C GLN A 96 7.99 5.21 -1.77
N ALA A 97 7.84 3.90 -1.97
CA ALA A 97 7.99 3.26 -3.27
C ALA A 97 7.09 3.90 -4.33
N GLY A 98 5.80 4.07 -4.01
CA GLY A 98 4.83 4.64 -4.93
C GLY A 98 5.13 6.08 -5.33
N LEU A 99 5.48 6.94 -4.36
CA LEU A 99 5.79 8.34 -4.62
C LEU A 99 7.06 8.50 -5.44
N VAL A 100 8.08 7.67 -5.19
CA VAL A 100 9.32 7.64 -5.99
C VAL A 100 9.05 7.09 -7.40
N PHE A 101 8.29 6.01 -7.51
CA PHE A 101 7.92 5.42 -8.80
C PHE A 101 7.13 6.41 -9.67
N LYS A 102 6.28 7.23 -9.06
CA LYS A 102 5.52 8.29 -9.72
C LYS A 102 6.30 9.59 -9.92
N GLU A 103 7.57 9.61 -9.53
CA GLU A 103 8.46 10.79 -9.64
C GLU A 103 7.91 12.03 -8.92
N ILE A 104 7.02 11.84 -7.93
CA ILE A 104 6.48 12.92 -7.09
C ILE A 104 7.54 13.41 -6.12
N ILE A 105 8.38 12.49 -5.65
CA ILE A 105 9.61 12.78 -4.93
C ILE A 105 10.74 11.97 -5.56
N THR A 106 11.94 12.50 -5.54
CA THR A 106 13.13 11.73 -5.94
C THR A 106 13.71 10.97 -4.74
N LYS A 107 14.46 9.91 -5.02
CA LYS A 107 15.22 9.19 -3.99
C LYS A 107 16.18 10.11 -3.24
N ASN A 108 16.85 11.01 -3.95
CA ASN A 108 17.82 11.92 -3.34
C ASN A 108 17.14 12.95 -2.43
N GLU A 109 16.01 13.52 -2.85
CA GLU A 109 15.22 14.42 -1.99
C GLU A 109 14.80 13.72 -0.70
N PHE A 110 14.32 12.48 -0.80
CA PHE A 110 13.95 11.71 0.39
C PHE A 110 15.15 11.47 1.30
N VAL A 111 16.27 10.97 0.77
CA VAL A 111 17.47 10.63 1.55
C VAL A 111 18.04 11.88 2.22
N ASN A 112 18.20 12.98 1.47
CA ASN A 112 18.69 14.24 2.02
C ASN A 112 17.76 14.76 3.11
N ARG A 113 16.43 14.63 2.93
CA ARG A 113 15.47 15.05 3.94
C ARG A 113 15.53 14.19 5.19
N LEU A 114 15.67 12.88 5.01
CA LEU A 114 15.83 11.93 6.12
C LEU A 114 17.11 12.23 6.92
N GLU A 115 18.25 12.43 6.25
CA GLU A 115 19.51 12.80 6.91
C GLU A 115 19.39 14.10 7.70
N SER A 116 18.68 15.09 7.15
CA SER A 116 18.40 16.36 7.83
C SER A 116 17.57 16.18 9.10
N VAL A 117 16.57 15.30 9.07
CA VAL A 117 15.72 15.00 10.25
C VAL A 117 16.47 14.15 11.29
N ILE A 118 17.38 13.27 10.86
CA ILE A 118 18.22 12.49 11.77
C ILE A 118 19.23 13.41 12.49
N SER A 119 19.81 14.37 11.77
CA SER A 119 20.80 15.29 12.34
C SER A 119 20.18 16.36 13.25
N ASP A 120 18.93 16.74 12.99
CA ASP A 120 18.14 17.63 13.84
C ASP A 120 16.70 17.09 14.02
N PRO A 121 16.46 16.22 15.02
CA PRO A 121 15.15 15.65 15.29
C PRO A 121 14.08 16.68 15.69
N ASP A 122 14.52 17.83 16.23
CA ASP A 122 13.64 18.92 16.68
C ASP A 122 13.41 19.97 15.58
N MET A 123 13.88 19.70 14.36
CA MET A 123 13.72 20.59 13.21
C MET A 123 12.26 20.99 13.02
N SER A 124 12.01 22.30 13.07
CA SER A 124 10.69 22.85 12.75
C SER A 124 10.36 22.61 11.27
N LEU A 125 9.24 21.93 11.01
CA LEU A 125 8.69 21.78 9.68
C LEU A 125 7.84 23.00 9.35
N ASP A 126 8.12 23.68 8.23
CA ASP A 126 7.19 24.67 7.70
C ASP A 126 5.89 23.96 7.29
N ARG A 127 4.76 24.47 7.79
CA ARG A 127 3.40 23.98 7.53
C ARG A 127 2.47 25.09 7.03
N SER A 128 3.04 26.23 6.64
CA SER A 128 2.30 27.42 6.27
C SER A 128 1.44 27.25 5.01
N GLU A 129 1.85 26.40 4.07
CA GLU A 129 1.15 26.17 2.78
C GLU A 129 -0.01 25.15 2.84
N VAL A 130 -0.30 24.57 4.01
CA VAL A 130 -1.07 23.32 4.09
C VAL A 130 -2.57 23.55 4.36
N GLY A 131 -3.01 24.79 4.59
CA GLY A 131 -4.36 25.09 5.12
C GLY A 131 -5.52 24.60 4.26
N GLU A 132 -5.60 25.03 3.00
CA GLU A 132 -6.75 24.73 2.13
C GLU A 132 -6.81 23.25 1.72
N ILE A 133 -5.66 22.66 1.37
CA ILE A 133 -5.57 21.24 1.00
C ILE A 133 -5.89 20.35 2.21
N THR A 134 -5.39 20.69 3.41
CA THR A 134 -5.70 19.93 4.63
C THR A 134 -7.18 19.97 4.94
N GLN A 135 -7.83 21.14 4.82
CA GLN A 135 -9.26 21.25 5.08
C GLN A 135 -10.06 20.39 4.10
N LYS A 136 -9.78 20.49 2.79
CA LYS A 136 -10.43 19.66 1.77
C LYS A 136 -10.26 18.16 2.01
N ILE A 137 -9.06 17.72 2.42
CA ILE A 137 -8.80 16.31 2.74
C ILE A 137 -9.57 15.92 4.00
N SER A 138 -9.59 16.76 5.04
CA SER A 138 -10.28 16.50 6.30
C SER A 138 -11.79 16.39 6.13
N ASP A 139 -12.38 17.29 5.35
CA ASP A 139 -13.82 17.27 5.03
C ASP A 139 -14.21 15.99 4.26
N ALA A 140 -13.25 15.42 3.54
CA ALA A 140 -13.45 14.21 2.77
C ALA A 140 -13.31 12.90 3.57
N ILE A 141 -12.91 12.93 4.85
CA ILE A 141 -12.69 11.70 5.66
C ILE A 141 -13.94 10.82 5.69
N ASN A 142 -15.12 11.44 5.78
CA ASN A 142 -16.40 10.72 5.85
C ASN A 142 -17.04 10.51 4.47
N THR A 143 -16.30 10.76 3.38
CA THR A 143 -16.82 10.62 2.01
C THR A 143 -16.40 9.29 1.40
N HIS A 144 -17.34 8.59 0.78
CA HIS A 144 -17.08 7.34 0.08
C HIS A 144 -16.56 7.61 -1.34
N ILE A 145 -15.43 7.00 -1.70
CA ILE A 145 -14.94 6.97 -3.09
C ILE A 145 -15.48 5.71 -3.77
N SER A 146 -16.57 5.86 -4.52
CA SER A 146 -17.18 4.73 -5.21
C SER A 146 -16.29 4.22 -6.35
N PRO A 147 -16.00 2.91 -6.42
CA PRO A 147 -15.35 2.31 -7.58
C PRO A 147 -16.33 2.05 -8.73
N VAL A 148 -17.64 2.20 -8.52
CA VAL A 148 -18.67 1.95 -9.54
C VAL A 148 -18.50 2.93 -10.69
N ARG A 149 -18.57 2.42 -11.91
CA ARG A 149 -18.54 3.20 -13.15
C ARG A 149 -19.74 2.81 -13.98
N ASP A 150 -20.45 3.81 -14.50
CA ASP A 150 -21.51 3.60 -15.49
C ASP A 150 -20.85 3.41 -16.86
N VAL A 151 -20.74 2.16 -17.29
CA VAL A 151 -20.12 1.77 -18.55
C VAL A 151 -21.10 0.84 -19.25
N ALA A 152 -21.35 1.10 -20.54
CA ALA A 152 -22.20 0.24 -21.37
C ALA A 152 -21.51 -1.10 -21.62
N VAL A 153 -21.71 -2.06 -20.71
CA VAL A 153 -21.24 -3.44 -20.83
C VAL A 153 -22.38 -4.40 -20.56
N GLU A 154 -22.54 -5.39 -21.43
CA GLU A 154 -23.46 -6.50 -21.20
C GLU A 154 -22.78 -7.51 -20.25
N PRO A 155 -23.40 -7.88 -19.11
CA PRO A 155 -22.86 -8.89 -18.22
C PRO A 155 -22.75 -10.25 -18.92
N ASN A 156 -21.57 -10.88 -18.88
CA ASN A 156 -21.34 -12.19 -19.48
C ASN A 156 -21.93 -13.37 -18.66
N PHE A 157 -22.37 -13.12 -17.43
CA PHE A 157 -22.82 -14.14 -16.48
C PHE A 157 -24.06 -13.68 -15.71
N SER A 158 -24.86 -14.63 -15.25
CA SER A 158 -26.06 -14.44 -14.43
C SER A 158 -25.94 -15.17 -13.08
N PRO A 159 -26.68 -14.75 -12.03
CA PRO A 159 -26.76 -15.50 -10.79
C PRO A 159 -27.20 -16.94 -11.03
N GLY A 160 -26.43 -17.91 -10.51
CA GLY A 160 -26.67 -19.34 -10.68
C GLY A 160 -25.83 -20.01 -11.78
N ASP A 161 -25.14 -19.24 -12.62
CA ASP A 161 -24.21 -19.80 -13.60
C ASP A 161 -23.04 -20.51 -12.93
N MET A 162 -22.73 -21.71 -13.39
CA MET A 162 -21.49 -22.41 -13.01
C MET A 162 -20.33 -21.84 -13.83
N VAL A 163 -19.38 -21.21 -13.14
CA VAL A 163 -18.21 -20.59 -13.79
C VAL A 163 -16.92 -21.31 -13.42
N LYS A 164 -15.86 -21.06 -14.20
CA LYS A 164 -14.51 -21.50 -13.87
C LYS A 164 -13.59 -20.30 -13.84
N VAL A 165 -12.91 -20.10 -12.71
CA VAL A 165 -11.91 -19.05 -12.56
C VAL A 165 -10.74 -19.32 -13.50
N LYS A 166 -10.27 -18.30 -14.21
CA LYS A 166 -9.10 -18.40 -15.10
C LYS A 166 -7.90 -18.95 -14.33
N ASN A 167 -7.14 -19.84 -14.96
CA ASN A 167 -5.87 -20.33 -14.43
C ASN A 167 -4.71 -19.56 -15.07
N ILE A 168 -4.45 -18.36 -14.55
CA ILE A 168 -3.45 -17.42 -15.07
C ILE A 168 -2.53 -16.95 -13.94
N ASN A 169 -1.32 -16.51 -14.30
CA ASN A 169 -0.33 -15.95 -13.37
C ASN A 169 0.07 -14.56 -13.87
N PRO A 170 -0.74 -13.52 -13.62
CA PRO A 170 -0.39 -12.15 -14.02
C PRO A 170 0.90 -11.73 -13.34
N GLU A 171 1.74 -10.98 -14.05
CA GLU A 171 2.98 -10.42 -13.51
C GLU A 171 2.74 -9.13 -12.70
N GLY A 172 1.66 -8.39 -13.02
CA GLY A 172 1.23 -7.17 -12.31
C GLY A 172 0.01 -7.36 -11.40
N HIS A 173 -0.35 -6.30 -10.66
CA HIS A 173 -1.41 -6.32 -9.64
C HIS A 173 -2.67 -7.06 -10.11
N THR A 174 -3.17 -7.95 -9.26
CA THR A 174 -4.41 -8.70 -9.53
C THR A 174 -5.18 -8.95 -8.25
N ARG A 175 -6.49 -9.11 -8.39
CA ARG A 175 -7.40 -9.54 -7.31
C ARG A 175 -7.77 -11.02 -7.46
N LEU A 176 -6.85 -11.82 -8.02
CA LEU A 176 -7.00 -13.26 -8.24
C LEU A 176 -6.11 -14.07 -7.28
N PRO A 177 -6.62 -14.43 -6.07
CA PRO A 177 -5.92 -15.30 -5.14
C PRO A 177 -5.54 -16.63 -5.78
N ARG A 178 -4.38 -17.19 -5.45
CA ARG A 178 -3.90 -18.45 -6.03
C ARG A 178 -4.82 -19.62 -5.74
N TYR A 179 -5.38 -19.71 -4.54
CA TYR A 179 -6.17 -20.87 -4.11
C TYR A 179 -7.49 -21.05 -4.91
N VAL A 180 -8.00 -20.00 -5.55
CA VAL A 180 -9.22 -20.06 -6.38
C VAL A 180 -8.95 -20.29 -7.86
N ARG A 181 -7.69 -20.26 -8.32
CA ARG A 181 -7.38 -20.39 -9.76
C ARG A 181 -7.78 -21.76 -10.28
N GLY A 182 -8.45 -21.77 -11.44
CA GLY A 182 -8.95 -22.99 -12.07
C GLY A 182 -10.10 -23.69 -11.33
N LYS A 183 -10.58 -23.15 -10.21
CA LYS A 183 -11.71 -23.72 -9.46
C LYS A 183 -13.03 -23.40 -10.16
N LYS A 184 -14.02 -24.27 -9.95
CA LYS A 184 -15.41 -24.09 -10.39
C LYS A 184 -16.27 -23.72 -9.19
N GLY A 185 -17.30 -22.92 -9.41
CA GLY A 185 -18.28 -22.52 -8.42
C GLY A 185 -19.30 -21.57 -9.02
#